data_AF-A0A2D7EV08-F1
#
_entry.id   AF-A0A2D7EV08-F1
#
_cell.length_a   1.000
_cell.length_b   1.000
_cell.length_c   1.000
_cell.angle_alpha   90.00
_cell.angle_beta   90.00
_cell.angle_gamma   90.00
#
_symmetry.space_group_name_H-M   'P 1'
#
loop_
_entity.id
_entity.type
_entity.pdbx_description
1 polymer ?
#
loop_
_entity_poly.entity_id
_entity_poly.type
_entity_poly.pdbx_seq_one_letter_code
_entity_poly.pdbx_strand_id
1 'polypeptide(L)'
;EGIHRSATIGRLKIEIRPMVLIRWIDENNKEGSMFLQQAETVRVISQDNRPISVTSLEEGDKILGWCQKGARHIGAEISSTVSER
;
A
#
# COMPACT_ATOMS: atom_id res chain seq x y z
N GLU A 1 12.35 35.57 -14.53
CA GLU A 1 10.92 35.48 -14.16
C GLU A 1 10.21 34.52 -15.10
N GLY A 2 9.28 33.70 -14.60
CA GLY A 2 8.58 32.68 -15.41
C GLY A 2 7.23 33.19 -15.94
N ILE A 3 6.96 32.97 -17.22
CA ILE A 3 5.69 33.36 -17.86
C ILE A 3 4.67 32.23 -17.64
N HIS A 4 3.52 32.56 -17.04
CA HIS A 4 2.38 31.65 -16.89
C HIS A 4 1.36 31.91 -18.00
N ARG A 5 0.65 30.87 -18.43
CA ARG A 5 -0.45 30.97 -19.41
C ARG A 5 -1.67 30.21 -18.91
N SER A 6 -2.85 30.77 -19.14
CA SER A 6 -4.11 30.15 -18.77
C SER A 6 -4.46 29.02 -19.74
N ALA A 7 -5.04 27.94 -19.23
CA ALA A 7 -5.54 26.82 -20.01
C ALA A 7 -6.90 26.37 -19.46
N THR A 8 -7.77 25.86 -20.33
CA THR A 8 -9.08 25.35 -19.94
C THR A 8 -8.99 23.86 -19.64
N ILE A 9 -9.44 23.45 -18.46
CA ILE A 9 -9.64 22.04 -18.11
C ILE A 9 -11.04 21.64 -18.55
N GLY A 10 -11.16 20.74 -19.53
CA GLY A 10 -12.46 20.27 -20.01
C GLY A 10 -13.17 19.34 -19.03
N ARG A 11 -12.45 18.36 -18.48
CA ARG A 11 -12.96 17.46 -17.45
C ARG A 11 -11.86 17.07 -16.49
N LEU A 12 -12.15 17.17 -15.19
CA LEU A 12 -11.29 16.69 -14.13
C LEU A 12 -11.98 15.48 -13.45
N LYS A 13 -11.42 14.29 -13.61
CA LYS A 13 -11.88 13.12 -12.86
C LYS A 13 -11.08 13.04 -11.56
N ILE A 14 -11.66 13.55 -10.48
CA ILE A 14 -11.12 13.38 -9.13
C ILE A 14 -11.69 12.08 -8.59
N GLU A 15 -10.84 11.11 -8.32
CA GLU A 15 -11.23 9.85 -7.70
C GLU A 15 -10.55 9.75 -6.35
N ILE A 16 -11.35 9.90 -5.28
CA ILE A 16 -10.87 9.78 -3.91
C ILE A 16 -11.05 8.32 -3.52
N ARG A 17 -9.94 7.59 -3.42
CA ARG A 17 -9.94 6.24 -2.84
C ARG A 17 -9.35 6.34 -1.43
N PRO A 18 -10.13 5.98 -0.39
CA PRO A 18 -9.59 5.85 0.95
C PRO A 18 -8.41 4.87 0.97
N MET A 19 -7.48 5.10 1.89
CA MET A 19 -6.43 4.14 2.19
C MET A 19 -6.85 3.29 3.38
N VAL A 20 -6.39 2.03 3.39
CA VAL A 20 -6.52 1.09 4.50
C VAL A 20 -5.15 0.93 5.14
N LEU A 21 -5.07 1.14 6.46
CA LEU A 21 -3.90 0.83 7.26
C LEU A 21 -4.10 -0.54 7.90
N ILE A 22 -3.24 -1.49 7.55
CA ILE A 22 -3.21 -2.80 8.17
C ILE A 22 -2.02 -2.81 9.14
N ARG A 23 -2.26 -3.27 10.37
CA ARG A 23 -1.24 -3.48 11.40
C ARG A 23 -1.22 -4.94 11.79
N TRP A 24 -0.02 -5.48 12.01
CA TRP A 24 0.15 -6.86 12.45
C TRP A 24 1.35 -6.99 13.37
N ILE A 25 1.42 -8.13 14.05
CA ILE A 25 2.59 -8.59 14.79
C ILE A 25 3.06 -9.86 14.07
N ASP A 26 4.33 -9.91 13.69
CA ASP A 26 4.92 -11.10 13.07
C ASP A 26 5.22 -12.20 14.10
N GLU A 27 5.65 -13.36 13.61
CA GLU A 27 6.02 -14.51 14.46
C GLU A 27 7.21 -14.25 15.41
N ASN A 28 8.00 -13.20 15.14
CA ASN A 28 9.11 -12.76 15.97
C ASN A 28 8.71 -11.60 16.91
N ASN A 29 7.41 -11.38 17.10
CA ASN A 29 6.84 -10.33 17.94
C ASN A 29 7.24 -8.91 17.50
N LYS A 30 7.45 -8.69 16.20
CA LYS A 30 7.70 -7.36 15.62
C LYS A 30 6.41 -6.79 15.05
N GLU A 31 6.15 -5.53 15.39
CA GLU A 31 5.06 -4.78 14.80
C GLU A 31 5.42 -4.38 13.36
N GLY A 32 4.47 -4.57 12.46
CA GLY A 32 4.55 -4.15 11.07
C GLY A 32 3.27 -3.42 10.67
N SER A 33 3.38 -2.59 9.63
CA SER A 33 2.21 -1.94 9.05
C SER A 33 2.33 -1.78 7.54
N MET A 34 1.18 -1.66 6.88
CA MET A 34 1.09 -1.48 5.43
C MET A 34 -0.08 -0.57 5.09
N PHE A 35 0.17 0.42 4.25
CA PHE A 35 -0.82 1.32 3.69
C PHE A 35 -1.22 0.84 2.30
N LEU A 36 -2.49 0.46 2.12
CA LEU A 36 -3.04 -0.03 0.86
C LEU A 36 -4.18 0.86 0.37
N GLN A 37 -4.39 0.93 -0.94
CA GLN A 37 -5.59 1.56 -1.49
C GLN A 37 -6.80 0.65 -1.23
N GLN A 38 -7.90 1.22 -0.74
CA GLN A 38 -9.18 0.53 -0.66
C GLN A 38 -9.75 0.36 -2.08
N ALA A 39 -9.49 -0.79 -2.69
CA ALA A 39 -9.98 -1.13 -4.02
C ALA A 39 -10.11 -2.65 -4.18
N GLU A 40 -11.13 -3.09 -4.91
CA GLU A 40 -11.45 -4.50 -5.17
C GLU A 40 -10.37 -5.24 -5.99
N THR A 41 -9.53 -4.48 -6.69
CA THR A 41 -8.40 -4.98 -7.49
C THR A 41 -7.14 -5.18 -6.65
N VAL A 42 -7.07 -4.64 -5.44
CA VAL A 42 -5.92 -4.81 -4.54
C VAL A 42 -6.12 -6.08 -3.73
N ARG A 43 -5.10 -6.95 -3.73
CA ARG A 43 -5.15 -8.28 -3.15
C ARG A 43 -3.98 -8.50 -2.20
N VAL A 44 -4.24 -9.26 -1.14
CA VAL A 44 -3.22 -9.88 -0.27
C VAL A 44 -3.37 -11.39 -0.33
N ILE A 45 -2.36 -12.13 0.14
CA ILE A 45 -2.37 -13.59 0.13
C ILE A 45 -2.72 -14.10 1.53
N SER A 46 -3.73 -14.96 1.64
CA SER A 46 -4.09 -15.62 2.89
C SER A 46 -3.09 -16.72 3.25
N GLN A 47 -3.15 -17.22 4.49
CA GLN A 47 -2.35 -18.38 4.92
C GLN A 47 -2.51 -19.63 4.02
N ASP A 48 -3.65 -19.77 3.34
CA ASP A 48 -3.95 -20.89 2.42
C ASP A 48 -3.46 -20.65 0.98
N ASN A 49 -2.58 -19.67 0.76
CA ASN A 49 -2.09 -19.25 -0.57
C ASN A 49 -3.19 -18.79 -1.54
N ARG A 50 -4.29 -18.23 -1.03
CA ARG A 50 -5.38 -17.69 -1.86
C ARG A 50 -5.37 -16.16 -1.87
N PRO A 51 -5.60 -15.52 -3.03
CA PRO A 51 -5.73 -14.08 -3.10
C PRO A 51 -7.06 -13.61 -2.51
N ILE A 52 -7.01 -12.73 -1.52
CA ILE A 52 -8.18 -12.12 -0.87
C ILE A 52 -8.18 -10.61 -1.09
N SER A 53 -9.37 -10.02 -1.22
CA SER A 53 -9.52 -8.57 -1.43
C SER A 53 -9.15 -7.83 -0.16
N VAL A 54 -8.44 -6.70 -0.27
CA VAL A 54 -8.20 -5.83 0.89
C VAL A 54 -9.49 -5.27 1.49
N THR A 55 -10.55 -5.20 0.70
CA THR A 55 -11.86 -4.70 1.13
C THR A 55 -12.65 -5.71 1.97
N SER A 56 -12.21 -6.97 2.03
CA SER A 56 -12.87 -8.04 2.80
C SER A 56 -12.02 -8.52 3.98
N LEU A 57 -10.95 -7.80 4.32
CA LEU A 57 -10.10 -8.13 5.46
C LEU A 57 -10.77 -7.71 6.77
N GLU A 58 -10.66 -8.58 7.77
CA GLU A 58 -11.17 -8.36 9.12
C GLU A 58 -10.05 -8.53 10.16
N GLU A 59 -10.28 -8.00 11.37
CA GLU A 59 -9.35 -8.18 12.47
C GLU A 59 -9.22 -9.67 12.83
N GLY A 60 -7.98 -10.15 12.94
CA GLY A 60 -7.68 -11.55 13.19
C GLY A 60 -7.37 -12.38 11.93
N ASP A 61 -7.58 -11.83 10.73
CA ASP A 61 -7.17 -12.47 9.49
C ASP A 61 -5.65 -12.66 9.44
N LYS A 62 -5.25 -13.84 8.96
CA LYS A 62 -3.84 -14.20 8.77
C LYS A 62 -3.45 -14.10 7.31
N ILE A 63 -2.49 -13.23 7.03
CA ILE A 63 -1.97 -12.96 5.69
C ILE A 63 -0.48 -13.28 5.63
N LEU A 64 0.00 -13.63 4.44
CA LEU A 64 1.41 -13.86 4.19
C LEU A 64 2.11 -12.52 3.95
N GLY A 65 3.12 -12.24 4.76
CA GLY A 65 4.03 -11.12 4.60
C GLY A 65 5.38 -11.58 4.02
N TRP A 66 6.04 -10.71 3.27
CA TRP A 66 7.42 -10.91 2.82
C TRP A 66 8.30 -9.76 3.32
N CYS A 67 9.23 -10.08 4.21
CA CYS A 67 10.19 -9.12 4.76
C CYS A 67 11.54 -9.25 4.04
N GLN A 68 11.88 -8.28 3.18
CA GLN A 68 13.20 -8.18 2.56
C GLN A 68 14.08 -7.16 3.30
N LYS A 69 15.40 -7.38 3.32
CA LYS A 69 16.41 -6.51 3.97
C LYS A 69 16.69 -5.17 3.26
N GLY A 70 15.93 -4.82 2.20
CA GLY A 70 16.18 -3.64 1.37
C GLY A 70 14.88 -3.01 0.86
N ALA A 71 14.93 -1.72 0.53
CA ALA A 71 13.79 -1.00 -0.02
C ALA A 71 13.67 -1.25 -1.53
N ARG A 72 12.48 -0.98 -2.09
CA ARG A 72 12.24 -1.10 -3.53
C ARG A 72 11.63 0.17 -4.12
N HIS A 73 12.09 0.56 -5.29
CA HIS A 73 11.46 1.61 -6.11
C HIS A 73 11.09 1.00 -7.46
N ILE A 74 9.78 0.89 -7.74
CA ILE A 74 9.24 0.24 -8.94
C ILE A 74 9.82 -1.18 -9.11
N GLY A 75 9.92 -1.92 -8.00
CA GLY A 75 10.38 -3.32 -8.00
C GLY A 75 11.90 -3.52 -7.97
N ALA A 76 12.72 -2.51 -8.28
CA ALA A 76 14.17 -2.57 -8.17
C ALA A 76 14.63 -2.35 -6.72
N GLU A 77 15.60 -3.14 -6.26
CA GLU A 77 16.21 -2.97 -4.93
C GLU A 77 17.04 -1.69 -4.89
N ILE A 78 16.81 -0.87 -3.86
CA ILE A 78 17.53 0.38 -3.63
C ILE A 78 17.99 0.47 -2.16
N SER A 79 19.12 1.13 -1.94
CA SER A 79 19.49 1.57 -0.60
C SER A 79 18.67 2.83 -0.26
N SER A 80 17.72 2.72 0.65
CA SER A 80 17.02 3.89 1.18
C SER A 80 16.71 3.73 2.66
N THR A 81 16.79 4.85 3.39
CA THR A 81 16.32 4.96 4.77
C THR A 81 14.90 5.49 4.77
N VAL A 82 13.94 4.73 5.28
CA VAL A 82 12.54 5.16 5.42
C VAL A 82 12.30 5.58 6.88
N SER A 83 11.79 6.79 7.07
CA SER A 83 11.28 7.28 8.36
C SER A 83 9.78 7.51 8.21
N GLU A 84 8.95 6.67 8.83
CA GLU A 84 7.53 6.97 9.03
C GLU A 84 7.40 7.96 10.21
N ARG A 85 6.55 8.98 10.06
CA ARG A 85 6.20 9.98 11.07
C ARG A 85 4.69 10.10 11.17
#